data_AF-A0A7X9Q3L8-F1
#
_entry.id   AF-A0A7X9Q3L8-F1
#
_cell.length_a   1.000
_cell.length_b   1.000
_cell.length_c   1.000
_cell.angle_alpha   90.00
_cell.angle_beta   90.00
_cell.angle_gamma   90.00
#
_symmetry.space_group_name_H-M   'P 1'
#
loop_
_entity.id
_entity.type
_entity.pdbx_description
1 polymer ?
#
loop_
_entity_poly.entity_id
_entity_poly.type
_entity_poly.pdbx_seq_one_letter_code
_entity_poly.pdbx_strand_id
1 'polypeptide(L)'
;MKLKIFFAAFINLFFISFPQNIIGCGPDADPYDYYTSFFSNNLAEAKAYQPFYYTGYNFLYAEQEPVNTTEVLAKEWAAYCGKPVTEKEALLFVTEYSLVDLKNLYNHIEKKQALFVAAPIKANSMTHYFIRSKDLEGLGYVLYAKQVEPYVLGSNNNWEAIIRDSIKMDNLMKNGRQLFNAAKTQFFKLKYGYQVTRLAHYSNNYTAAIVTYDAMIAGNKTKSVLQPMSMALKAGALYRTGKLKEAAYLFSKAFYESDVKRISNYISFNWAVTTQKLREEYLALCA
;
A
#
# COMPACT_ATOMS: atom_id res chain seq x y z
N MET A 1 53.44 -31.15 13.66
CA MET A 1 51.99 -31.21 13.99
C MET A 1 51.33 -29.83 14.16
N LYS A 2 52.03 -28.81 14.70
CA LYS A 2 51.45 -27.47 14.98
C LYS A 2 51.11 -26.62 13.74
N LEU A 3 51.86 -26.73 12.65
CA LEU A 3 51.64 -25.93 11.43
C LEU A 3 50.36 -26.32 10.68
N LYS A 4 50.02 -27.61 10.64
CA LYS A 4 48.80 -28.11 9.99
C LYS A 4 47.53 -27.64 10.71
N ILE A 5 47.58 -27.59 12.05
CA ILE A 5 46.47 -27.08 12.89
C ILE A 5 46.33 -25.57 12.70
N PHE A 6 47.45 -24.84 12.58
CA PHE A 6 47.43 -23.40 12.31
C PHE A 6 46.81 -23.07 10.95
N PHE A 7 47.18 -23.79 9.88
CA PHE A 7 46.56 -23.62 8.57
C PHE A 7 45.07 -23.99 8.57
N ALA A 8 44.68 -25.07 9.25
CA ALA A 8 43.29 -25.45 9.37
C ALA A 8 42.44 -24.42 10.12
N ALA A 9 42.99 -23.81 11.18
CA ALA A 9 42.33 -22.74 11.92
C ALA A 9 42.20 -21.46 11.08
N PHE A 10 43.22 -21.11 10.30
CA PHE A 10 43.22 -19.92 9.46
C PHE A 10 42.21 -20.01 8.30
N ILE A 11 42.10 -21.19 7.68
CA ILE A 11 41.11 -21.46 6.62
C ILE A 11 39.68 -21.36 7.16
N ASN A 12 39.41 -21.92 8.35
CA ASN A 12 38.07 -21.83 8.96
C ASN A 12 37.71 -20.38 9.33
N LEU A 13 38.65 -19.60 9.86
CA LEU A 13 38.40 -18.19 10.16
C LEU A 13 38.10 -17.38 8.90
N PHE A 14 38.77 -17.69 7.78
CA PHE A 14 38.54 -17.02 6.49
C PHE A 14 37.14 -17.31 5.93
N PHE A 15 36.62 -18.54 6.05
CA PHE A 15 35.27 -18.88 5.61
C PHE A 15 34.16 -18.27 6.49
N ILE A 16 34.41 -18.08 7.80
CA ILE A 16 33.46 -17.42 8.71
C ILE A 16 33.48 -15.90 8.53
N SER A 17 34.63 -15.34 8.15
CA SER A 17 34.82 -13.90 7.91
C SER A 17 34.43 -13.45 6.50
N PHE A 18 34.11 -14.40 5.60
CA PHE A 18 33.61 -14.08 4.28
C PHE A 18 32.18 -13.55 4.43
N PRO A 19 31.90 -12.27 4.12
CA PRO A 19 30.57 -11.72 4.27
C PRO A 19 29.61 -12.49 3.37
N GLN A 20 28.69 -13.26 3.97
CA GLN A 20 27.64 -13.98 3.24
C GLN A 20 26.71 -13.04 2.45
N ASN A 21 26.83 -11.73 2.70
CA ASN A 21 26.12 -10.66 1.99
C ASN A 21 26.72 -10.33 0.61
N ILE A 22 27.88 -10.88 0.22
CA ILE A 22 28.46 -10.68 -1.13
C ILE A 22 27.88 -11.67 -2.14
N ILE A 23 27.30 -12.80 -1.71
CA ILE A 23 26.50 -13.66 -2.57
C ILE A 23 25.08 -13.09 -2.59
N GLY A 24 24.95 -11.88 -3.13
CA GLY A 24 23.67 -11.36 -3.57
C GLY A 24 23.25 -12.15 -4.81
N CYS A 25 22.31 -13.06 -4.66
CA CYS A 25 21.53 -13.54 -5.80
C CYS A 25 20.52 -12.45 -6.17
N GLY A 26 20.68 -11.84 -7.34
CA GLY A 26 19.54 -11.74 -8.25
C GLY A 26 19.72 -12.85 -9.28
N PRO A 27 18.84 -13.86 -9.38
CA PRO A 27 18.85 -14.83 -10.49
C PRO A 27 18.30 -14.18 -11.76
N ASP A 28 18.58 -12.90 -11.98
CA ASP A 28 18.07 -12.16 -13.11
C ASP A 28 19.13 -12.25 -14.21
N ALA A 29 18.69 -12.75 -15.36
CA ALA A 29 19.47 -12.65 -16.57
C ALA A 29 19.84 -11.19 -16.82
N ASP A 30 21.07 -10.93 -17.25
CA ASP A 30 21.46 -9.60 -17.73
C ASP A 30 20.45 -9.17 -18.82
N PRO A 31 19.77 -8.02 -18.67
CA PRO A 31 18.75 -7.57 -19.62
C PRO A 31 19.29 -7.38 -21.05
N TYR A 32 20.61 -7.37 -21.25
CA TYR A 32 21.25 -7.29 -22.56
C TYR A 32 21.54 -8.65 -23.22
N ASP A 33 21.44 -9.77 -22.51
CA ASP A 33 22.00 -11.06 -22.96
C ASP A 33 21.05 -12.00 -23.71
N TYR A 34 19.77 -11.64 -23.91
CA TYR A 34 18.79 -12.60 -24.44
C TYR A 34 18.28 -12.37 -25.85
N TYR A 35 18.58 -11.22 -26.48
CA TYR A 35 18.26 -11.02 -27.90
C TYR A 35 19.33 -10.18 -28.60
N THR A 36 20.02 -10.77 -29.57
CA THR A 36 20.64 -10.01 -30.66
C THR A 36 19.52 -9.43 -31.54
N SER A 37 18.88 -8.35 -31.10
CA SER A 37 17.94 -7.61 -31.93
C SER A 37 18.69 -6.52 -32.71
N PHE A 38 18.51 -6.48 -34.03
CA PHE A 38 18.96 -5.35 -34.85
C PHE A 38 18.08 -4.10 -34.65
N PHE A 39 17.02 -4.19 -33.84
CA PHE A 39 16.05 -3.12 -33.59
C PHE A 39 15.96 -2.80 -32.09
N SER A 40 15.95 -1.50 -31.75
CA SER A 40 15.81 -1.04 -30.36
C SER A 40 14.39 -1.25 -29.83
N ASN A 41 14.28 -1.88 -28.65
CA ASN A 41 13.00 -2.07 -27.95
C ASN A 41 12.44 -0.77 -27.34
N ASN A 42 13.23 0.32 -27.33
CA ASN A 42 12.84 1.63 -26.79
C ASN A 42 12.34 2.61 -27.86
N LEU A 43 11.91 2.13 -29.03
CA LEU A 43 11.26 2.97 -30.06
C LEU A 43 9.80 3.26 -29.71
N ALA A 44 9.54 3.77 -28.50
CA ALA A 44 8.21 3.87 -27.88
C ALA A 44 7.12 4.59 -28.71
N GLU A 45 7.50 5.34 -29.75
CA GLU A 45 6.56 6.09 -30.61
C GLU A 45 6.24 5.40 -31.94
N ALA A 46 6.99 4.36 -32.33
CA ALA A 46 6.81 3.72 -33.61
C ALA A 46 5.87 2.52 -33.48
N LYS A 47 4.54 2.77 -33.50
CA LYS A 47 3.46 1.77 -33.38
C LYS A 47 3.67 0.52 -34.24
N ALA A 48 4.34 0.63 -35.39
CA ALA A 48 4.65 -0.48 -36.28
C ALA A 48 5.58 -1.54 -35.67
N TYR A 49 6.35 -1.20 -34.63
CA TYR A 49 7.29 -2.13 -33.99
C TYR A 49 6.75 -2.78 -32.71
N GLN A 50 5.54 -2.41 -32.26
CA GLN A 50 4.87 -3.04 -31.11
C GLN A 50 4.88 -4.59 -31.11
N PRO A 51 4.69 -5.28 -32.25
CA PRO A 51 4.73 -6.75 -32.30
C PRO A 51 6.08 -7.35 -31.88
N PHE A 52 7.18 -6.58 -31.92
CA PHE A 52 8.52 -7.06 -31.59
C PHE A 52 8.93 -6.77 -30.14
N TYR A 53 8.09 -6.10 -29.35
CA TYR A 53 8.40 -5.80 -27.95
C TYR A 53 8.11 -6.95 -26.98
N TYR A 54 7.37 -7.96 -27.41
CA TYR A 54 7.01 -9.09 -26.57
C TYR A 54 8.20 -10.04 -26.43
N THR A 55 8.73 -10.16 -25.21
CA THR A 55 9.77 -11.14 -24.88
C THR A 55 9.18 -12.22 -23.98
N GLY A 56 9.75 -13.43 -24.03
CA GLY A 56 9.35 -14.51 -23.12
C GLY A 56 9.78 -14.30 -21.66
N TYR A 57 10.60 -13.27 -21.39
CA TYR A 57 11.12 -12.97 -20.05
C TYR A 57 10.21 -12.03 -19.25
N ASN A 58 9.62 -11.03 -19.92
CA ASN A 58 8.77 -10.06 -19.24
C ASN A 58 7.33 -10.56 -19.17
N PHE A 59 6.81 -10.79 -17.97
CA PHE A 59 5.40 -11.16 -17.76
C PHE A 59 4.44 -10.06 -18.22
N LEU A 60 4.88 -8.79 -18.13
CA LEU A 60 4.14 -7.61 -18.56
C LEU A 60 5.05 -6.68 -19.38
N TYR A 61 4.46 -5.92 -20.31
CA TYR A 61 5.21 -4.91 -21.09
C TYR A 61 5.82 -3.81 -20.21
N ALA A 62 5.14 -3.47 -19.11
CA ALA A 62 5.62 -2.58 -18.05
C ALA A 62 5.07 -3.07 -16.70
N GLU A 63 5.92 -3.08 -15.67
CA GLU A 63 5.57 -3.55 -14.32
C GLU A 63 5.21 -2.41 -13.36
N GLN A 64 5.38 -1.16 -13.80
CA GLN A 64 5.03 0.02 -13.01
C GLN A 64 3.52 0.20 -12.94
N GLU A 65 3.02 0.59 -11.77
CA GLU A 65 1.62 0.96 -11.62
C GLU A 65 1.28 2.18 -12.49
N PRO A 66 0.13 2.19 -13.16
CA PRO A 66 -0.23 3.26 -14.11
C PRO A 66 -0.53 4.59 -13.42
N VAL A 67 -0.79 4.58 -12.10
CA VAL A 67 -1.09 5.76 -11.30
C VAL A 67 -0.43 5.66 -9.92
N ASN A 68 -0.03 6.81 -9.37
CA ASN A 68 0.48 6.90 -8.02
C ASN A 68 -0.67 6.87 -7.01
N THR A 69 -0.68 5.87 -6.12
CA THR A 69 -1.74 5.71 -5.09
C THR A 69 -1.85 6.94 -4.18
N THR A 70 -0.73 7.55 -3.82
CA THR A 70 -0.68 8.68 -2.91
C THR A 70 -1.26 9.94 -3.55
N GLU A 71 -0.98 10.17 -4.83
CA GLU A 71 -1.55 11.29 -5.59
C GLU A 71 -3.08 11.14 -5.75
N VAL A 72 -3.56 9.92 -6.05
CA VAL A 72 -5.01 9.65 -6.15
C VAL A 72 -5.72 9.91 -4.81
N LEU A 73 -5.12 9.50 -3.69
CA LEU A 73 -5.66 9.78 -2.35
C LEU A 73 -5.60 11.28 -2.01
N ALA A 74 -4.52 11.98 -2.37
CA ALA A 74 -4.41 13.42 -2.17
C ALA A 74 -5.47 14.20 -2.96
N LYS A 75 -5.76 13.77 -4.18
CA LYS A 75 -6.85 14.32 -5.00
C LYS A 75 -8.22 14.17 -4.34
N GLU A 76 -8.51 13.01 -3.75
CA GLU A 76 -9.74 12.80 -2.98
C GLU A 76 -9.84 13.77 -1.79
N TRP A 77 -8.72 14.03 -1.12
CA TRP A 77 -8.66 15.00 -0.02
C TRP A 77 -8.85 16.45 -0.46
N ALA A 78 -8.22 16.85 -1.57
CA ALA A 78 -8.44 18.18 -2.14
C ALA A 78 -9.92 18.37 -2.54
N ALA A 79 -10.53 17.34 -3.14
CA ALA A 79 -11.95 17.35 -3.49
C ALA A 79 -12.85 17.43 -2.24
N TYR A 80 -12.53 16.70 -1.18
CA TYR A 80 -13.24 16.74 0.10
C TYR A 80 -13.20 18.15 0.73
N CYS A 81 -12.03 18.79 0.76
CA CYS A 81 -11.88 20.14 1.33
C CYS A 81 -12.46 21.25 0.43
N GLY A 82 -12.52 21.02 -0.87
CA GLY A 82 -12.96 22.00 -1.86
C GLY A 82 -11.97 23.17 -2.03
N LYS A 83 -12.34 24.13 -2.88
CA LYS A 83 -11.51 25.32 -3.11
C LYS A 83 -11.35 26.14 -1.81
N PRO A 84 -10.15 26.72 -1.54
CA PRO A 84 -8.99 26.82 -2.43
C PRO A 84 -7.98 25.66 -2.32
N VAL A 85 -8.33 24.53 -1.69
CA VAL A 85 -7.39 23.42 -1.51
C VAL A 85 -7.00 22.79 -2.84
N THR A 86 -5.70 22.77 -3.12
CA THR A 86 -5.14 22.17 -4.34
C THR A 86 -4.68 20.73 -4.07
N GLU A 87 -4.61 19.90 -5.12
CA GLU A 87 -4.10 18.51 -5.01
C GLU A 87 -2.67 18.48 -4.44
N LYS A 88 -1.82 19.43 -4.84
CA LYS A 88 -0.45 19.57 -4.33
C LYS A 88 -0.41 19.87 -2.83
N GLU A 89 -1.26 20.78 -2.35
CA GLU A 89 -1.31 21.12 -0.92
C GLU A 89 -1.93 20.02 -0.08
N ALA A 90 -2.93 19.31 -0.61
CA ALA A 90 -3.46 18.11 0.03
C ALA A 90 -2.40 17.01 0.11
N LEU A 91 -1.61 16.79 -0.96
CA LEU A 91 -0.53 15.83 -0.98
C LEU A 91 0.50 16.13 0.13
N LEU A 92 1.01 17.36 0.16
CA LEU A 92 1.95 17.79 1.20
C LEU A 92 1.37 17.60 2.62
N PHE A 93 0.11 17.95 2.81
CA PHE A 93 -0.55 17.84 4.12
C PHE A 93 -0.65 16.39 4.60
N VAL A 94 -1.01 15.45 3.71
CA VAL A 94 -1.21 14.05 4.10
C VAL A 94 0.07 13.24 4.15
N THR A 95 1.09 13.58 3.34
CA THR A 95 2.36 12.81 3.31
C THR A 95 3.43 13.40 4.21
N GLU A 96 3.70 14.70 4.11
CA GLU A 96 4.90 15.32 4.69
C GLU A 96 4.71 15.79 6.15
N TYR A 97 3.49 16.15 6.54
CA TYR A 97 3.29 16.75 7.86
C TYR A 97 3.37 15.71 8.97
N SER A 98 4.16 16.03 9.99
CA SER A 98 4.45 15.10 11.08
C SER A 98 3.22 14.90 11.98
N LEU A 99 3.19 13.77 12.70
CA LEU A 99 2.16 13.53 13.71
C LEU A 99 2.13 14.64 14.78
N VAL A 100 3.29 15.25 15.10
CA VAL A 100 3.38 16.34 16.08
C VAL A 100 2.71 17.61 15.54
N ASP A 101 2.99 17.98 14.29
CA ASP A 101 2.38 19.16 13.67
C ASP A 101 0.86 19.03 13.55
N LEU A 102 0.39 17.85 13.11
CA LEU A 102 -1.04 17.57 13.02
C LEU A 102 -1.72 17.60 14.41
N LYS A 103 -1.04 17.15 15.47
CA LYS A 103 -1.55 17.24 16.85
C LYS A 103 -1.62 18.69 17.32
N ASN A 104 -0.62 19.51 16.99
CA ASN A 104 -0.63 20.94 17.33
C ASN A 104 -1.77 21.67 16.61
N LEU A 105 -2.02 21.34 15.33
CA LEU A 105 -3.17 21.86 14.59
C LEU A 105 -4.51 21.42 15.22
N TYR A 106 -4.64 20.14 15.57
CA TYR A 106 -5.85 19.63 16.22
C TYR A 106 -6.11 20.31 17.57
N ASN A 107 -5.09 20.43 18.42
CA ASN A 107 -5.21 21.10 19.71
C ASN A 107 -5.48 22.61 19.58
N HIS A 108 -4.97 23.26 18.53
CA HIS A 108 -5.33 24.65 18.22
C HIS A 108 -6.84 24.80 17.97
N ILE A 109 -7.44 23.89 17.20
CA ILE A 109 -8.86 23.92 16.86
C ILE A 109 -9.74 23.51 18.05
N GLU A 110 -9.46 22.34 18.64
CA GLU A 110 -10.31 21.73 19.67
C GLU A 110 -10.12 22.39 21.04
N LYS A 111 -8.86 22.64 21.43
CA LYS A 111 -8.51 23.13 22.78
C LYS A 111 -8.19 24.62 22.82
N LYS A 112 -8.30 25.32 21.68
CA LYS A 112 -8.00 26.77 21.56
C LYS A 112 -6.57 27.13 21.98
N GLN A 113 -5.63 26.20 21.85
CA GLN A 113 -4.22 26.45 22.14
C GLN A 113 -3.57 27.32 21.05
N ALA A 114 -2.43 27.96 21.35
CA ALA A 114 -1.66 28.65 20.34
C ALA A 114 -1.18 27.67 19.26
N LEU A 115 -1.28 28.06 17.99
CA LEU A 115 -0.83 27.24 16.87
C LEU A 115 0.70 27.23 16.79
N PHE A 116 1.31 26.09 17.11
CA PHE A 116 2.76 25.88 17.05
C PHE A 116 3.13 24.92 15.92
N VAL A 117 3.33 25.47 14.71
CA VAL A 117 3.77 24.74 13.50
C VAL A 117 4.68 25.64 12.65
N ALA A 118 5.50 25.04 11.80
CA ALA A 118 6.38 25.78 10.88
C ALA A 118 5.58 26.64 9.88
N ALA A 119 6.20 27.72 9.38
CA ALA A 119 5.55 28.67 8.47
C ALA A 119 4.95 28.02 7.20
N PRO A 120 5.61 27.03 6.54
CA PRO A 120 5.01 26.35 5.38
C PRO A 120 3.73 25.57 5.71
N ILE A 121 3.66 24.97 6.90
CA ILE A 121 2.47 24.24 7.39
C ILE A 121 1.34 25.22 7.64
N LYS A 122 1.66 26.37 8.25
CA LYS A 122 0.70 27.42 8.55
C LYS A 122 0.11 28.06 7.28
N ALA A 123 0.91 28.17 6.22
CA ALA A 123 0.50 28.78 4.95
C ALA A 123 -0.29 27.83 4.03
N ASN A 124 -0.32 26.53 4.33
CA ASN A 124 -1.00 25.53 3.50
C ASN A 124 -2.53 25.72 3.51
N SER A 125 -3.16 25.69 2.34
CA SER A 125 -4.60 25.91 2.21
C SER A 125 -5.47 24.84 2.89
N MET A 126 -5.01 23.59 3.00
CA MET A 126 -5.70 22.52 3.73
C MET A 126 -5.60 22.74 5.25
N THR A 127 -4.47 23.24 5.75
CA THR A 127 -4.37 23.74 7.13
C THR A 127 -5.40 24.84 7.39
N HIS A 128 -5.49 25.83 6.49
CA HIS A 128 -6.49 26.90 6.59
C HIS A 128 -7.94 26.37 6.50
N TYR A 129 -8.19 25.36 5.67
CA TYR A 129 -9.50 24.69 5.61
C TYR A 129 -9.87 24.12 6.98
N PHE A 130 -9.01 23.36 7.64
CA PHE A 130 -9.32 22.75 8.95
C PHE A 130 -9.53 23.81 10.03
N ILE A 131 -8.73 24.87 10.06
CA ILE A 131 -8.90 25.97 11.02
C ILE A 131 -10.26 26.66 10.84
N ARG A 132 -10.65 26.94 9.58
CA ARG A 132 -11.90 27.63 9.26
C ARG A 132 -13.14 26.75 9.48
N SER A 133 -13.10 25.52 8.97
CA SER A 133 -14.24 24.59 9.01
C SER A 133 -14.44 23.98 10.40
N LYS A 134 -13.38 23.92 11.22
CA LYS A 134 -13.36 23.17 12.49
C LYS A 134 -13.72 21.69 12.28
N ASP A 135 -13.36 21.13 11.13
CA ASP A 135 -13.61 19.74 10.79
C ASP A 135 -12.67 18.80 11.54
N LEU A 136 -13.07 18.43 12.76
CA LEU A 136 -12.34 17.52 13.63
C LEU A 136 -12.51 16.05 13.22
N GLU A 137 -13.54 15.70 12.44
CA GLU A 137 -13.71 14.34 11.93
C GLU A 137 -12.65 14.04 10.87
N GLY A 138 -12.50 14.96 9.91
CA GLY A 138 -11.46 14.88 8.88
C GLY A 138 -10.06 14.93 9.45
N LEU A 139 -9.76 15.92 10.29
CA LEU A 139 -8.44 16.05 10.89
C LEU A 139 -8.11 14.89 11.85
N GLY A 140 -9.11 14.41 12.60
CA GLY A 140 -9.00 13.25 13.47
C GLY A 140 -8.69 11.97 12.71
N TYR A 141 -9.28 11.77 11.52
CA TYR A 141 -8.91 10.66 10.66
C TYR A 141 -7.47 10.79 10.14
N VAL A 142 -7.03 11.97 9.67
CA VAL A 142 -5.65 12.15 9.18
C VAL A 142 -4.64 11.84 10.29
N LEU A 143 -4.90 12.30 11.51
CA LEU A 143 -4.12 11.96 12.70
C LEU A 143 -4.05 10.45 12.95
N TYR A 144 -5.18 9.76 12.87
CA TYR A 144 -5.22 8.31 13.05
C TYR A 144 -4.44 7.60 11.94
N ALA A 145 -4.62 7.99 10.68
CA ALA A 145 -3.89 7.42 9.55
C ALA A 145 -2.37 7.59 9.72
N LYS A 146 -1.91 8.77 10.16
CA LYS A 146 -0.49 9.05 10.46
C LYS A 146 0.08 8.17 11.57
N GLN A 147 -0.74 7.72 12.52
CA GLN A 147 -0.32 6.75 13.55
C GLN A 147 -0.23 5.32 13.02
N VAL A 148 -1.02 4.98 12.00
CA VAL A 148 -1.04 3.67 11.35
C VAL A 148 0.14 3.49 10.39
N GLU A 149 0.52 4.56 9.67
CA GLU A 149 1.56 4.58 8.63
C GLU A 149 2.82 3.75 8.93
N PRO A 150 3.48 3.87 10.11
CA PRO A 150 4.73 3.16 10.39
C PRO A 150 4.61 1.63 10.36
N TYR A 151 3.41 1.07 10.50
CA TYR A 151 3.19 -0.37 10.58
C TYR A 151 2.76 -0.99 9.25
N VAL A 152 2.43 -0.16 8.26
CA VAL A 152 1.78 -0.59 7.01
C VAL A 152 2.47 -0.04 5.76
N LEU A 153 3.41 0.89 5.93
CA LEU A 153 4.32 1.36 4.89
C LEU A 153 5.69 0.68 5.06
N GLY A 154 6.37 0.48 3.94
CA GLY A 154 7.79 0.13 3.95
C GLY A 154 8.64 1.27 4.51
N SER A 155 9.81 0.95 5.06
CA SER A 155 10.85 1.96 5.25
C SER A 155 11.20 2.57 3.89
N ASN A 156 11.53 3.86 3.84
CA ASN A 156 12.11 4.49 2.64
C ASN A 156 13.44 3.82 2.23
N ASN A 157 14.05 3.08 3.16
CA ASN A 157 15.21 2.26 2.95
C ASN A 157 14.79 0.80 2.79
N ASN A 158 14.58 0.34 1.53
CA ASN A 158 14.13 -1.02 1.18
C ASN A 158 15.01 -2.17 1.71
N TRP A 159 16.15 -1.84 2.33
CA TRP A 159 17.10 -2.77 2.92
C TRP A 159 16.77 -3.15 4.37
N GLU A 160 15.89 -2.41 5.04
CA GLU A 160 15.48 -2.69 6.41
C GLU A 160 14.13 -3.41 6.46
N ALA A 161 14.03 -4.43 7.31
CA ALA A 161 12.77 -5.13 7.52
C ALA A 161 11.76 -4.20 8.22
N ILE A 162 10.53 -4.18 7.72
CA ILE A 162 9.43 -3.45 8.36
C ILE A 162 9.12 -4.10 9.72
N ILE A 163 9.26 -3.34 10.80
CA ILE A 163 8.90 -3.82 12.14
C ILE A 163 7.38 -3.75 12.32
N ARG A 164 6.72 -4.91 12.27
CA ARG A 164 5.27 -5.05 12.48
C ARG A 164 4.98 -5.49 13.91
N ASP A 165 4.93 -4.53 14.82
CA ASP A 165 4.58 -4.74 16.23
C ASP A 165 3.09 -5.10 16.34
N SER A 166 2.79 -6.39 16.46
CA SER A 166 1.41 -6.90 16.48
C SER A 166 0.60 -6.34 17.65
N ILE A 167 1.22 -6.07 18.81
CA ILE A 167 0.54 -5.51 19.98
C ILE A 167 0.10 -4.07 19.70
N LYS A 168 0.99 -3.25 19.13
CA LYS A 168 0.65 -1.88 18.75
C LYS A 168 -0.40 -1.84 17.62
N MET A 169 -0.27 -2.72 16.63
CA MET A 169 -1.24 -2.84 15.56
C MET A 169 -2.63 -3.27 16.09
N ASP A 170 -2.68 -4.20 17.04
CA ASP A 170 -3.93 -4.62 17.70
C ASP A 170 -4.59 -3.46 18.46
N ASN A 171 -3.81 -2.65 19.17
CA ASN A 171 -4.30 -1.46 19.83
C ASN A 171 -4.83 -0.42 18.82
N LEU A 172 -4.11 -0.19 17.71
CA LEU A 172 -4.57 0.68 16.63
C LEU A 172 -5.85 0.17 15.97
N MET A 173 -6.02 -1.15 15.83
CA MET A 173 -7.26 -1.74 15.33
C MET A 173 -8.42 -1.56 16.30
N LYS A 174 -8.20 -1.71 17.62
CA LYS A 174 -9.21 -1.43 18.64
C LYS A 174 -9.66 0.04 18.59
N ASN A 175 -8.70 0.97 18.55
CA ASN A 175 -8.97 2.40 18.43
C ASN A 175 -9.69 2.73 17.11
N GLY A 176 -9.26 2.14 15.99
CA GLY A 176 -9.89 2.32 14.69
C GLY A 176 -11.35 1.87 14.64
N ARG A 177 -11.68 0.76 15.32
CA ARG A 177 -13.08 0.31 15.46
C ARG A 177 -13.92 1.28 16.28
N GLN A 178 -13.37 1.85 17.35
CA GLN A 178 -14.06 2.89 18.13
C GLN A 178 -14.32 4.14 17.28
N LEU A 179 -13.30 4.60 16.53
CA LEU A 179 -13.41 5.74 15.63
C LEU A 179 -14.41 5.48 14.49
N PHE A 180 -14.44 4.27 13.93
CA PHE A 180 -15.45 3.86 12.94
C PHE A 180 -16.88 3.96 13.49
N ASN A 181 -17.10 3.51 14.72
CA ASN A 181 -18.42 3.59 15.35
C ASN A 181 -18.83 5.04 15.66
N ALA A 182 -17.85 5.89 15.99
CA ALA A 182 -18.05 7.32 16.24
C ALA A 182 -18.15 8.17 14.95
N ALA A 183 -17.70 7.64 13.81
CA ALA A 183 -17.72 8.35 12.53
C ALA A 183 -19.15 8.67 12.08
N LYS A 184 -19.36 9.92 11.68
CA LYS A 184 -20.67 10.47 11.33
C LYS A 184 -21.00 10.19 9.86
N THR A 185 -19.99 10.23 9.00
CA THR A 185 -20.18 10.07 7.55
C THR A 185 -19.77 8.68 7.05
N GLN A 186 -20.41 8.22 5.97
CA GLN A 186 -20.01 6.98 5.30
C GLN A 186 -18.59 7.08 4.74
N PHE A 187 -18.14 8.28 4.37
CA PHE A 187 -16.79 8.55 3.92
C PHE A 187 -15.75 8.19 4.98
N PHE A 188 -15.91 8.67 6.22
CA PHE A 188 -14.98 8.32 7.30
C PHE A 188 -15.14 6.89 7.79
N LYS A 189 -16.34 6.32 7.76
CA LYS A 189 -16.53 4.87 8.00
C LYS A 189 -15.71 4.02 7.03
N LEU A 190 -15.75 4.32 5.73
CA LEU A 190 -14.92 3.63 4.74
C LEU A 190 -13.43 3.78 5.06
N LYS A 191 -13.00 5.01 5.34
CA LYS A 191 -11.60 5.31 5.65
C LYS A 191 -11.08 4.57 6.89
N TYR A 192 -11.83 4.55 7.99
CA TYR A 192 -11.46 3.78 9.18
C TYR A 192 -11.53 2.26 8.91
N GLY A 193 -12.55 1.78 8.22
CA GLY A 193 -12.67 0.38 7.83
C GLY A 193 -11.45 -0.09 7.03
N TYR A 194 -11.00 0.71 6.06
CA TYR A 194 -9.80 0.45 5.27
C TYR A 194 -8.56 0.33 6.18
N GLN A 195 -8.33 1.29 7.08
CA GLN A 195 -7.16 1.26 7.96
C GLN A 195 -7.16 0.06 8.91
N VAL A 196 -8.31 -0.30 9.50
CA VAL A 196 -8.41 -1.48 10.38
C VAL A 196 -8.19 -2.78 9.59
N THR A 197 -8.75 -2.88 8.38
CA THR A 197 -8.54 -4.03 7.50
C THR A 197 -7.08 -4.15 7.09
N ARG A 198 -6.45 -3.01 6.76
CA ARG A 198 -5.04 -2.90 6.39
C ARG A 198 -4.13 -3.35 7.53
N LEU A 199 -4.37 -2.87 8.75
CA LEU A 199 -3.64 -3.30 9.94
C LEU A 199 -3.75 -4.82 10.16
N ALA A 200 -4.96 -5.37 10.11
CA ALA A 200 -5.18 -6.81 10.27
C ALA A 200 -4.45 -7.63 9.20
N HIS A 201 -4.45 -7.16 7.95
CA HIS A 201 -3.76 -7.82 6.86
C HIS A 201 -2.24 -7.80 7.08
N TYR A 202 -1.65 -6.64 7.37
CA TYR A 202 -0.20 -6.52 7.53
C TYR A 202 0.31 -7.14 8.83
N SER A 203 -0.51 -7.27 9.88
CA SER A 203 -0.18 -8.04 11.09
C SER A 203 -0.33 -9.56 10.89
N ASN A 204 -0.61 -10.02 9.67
CA ASN A 204 -0.88 -11.41 9.29
C ASN A 204 -2.10 -12.04 9.98
N ASN A 205 -2.98 -11.22 10.56
CA ASN A 205 -4.26 -11.68 11.09
C ASN A 205 -5.31 -11.70 9.97
N TYR A 206 -5.14 -12.63 9.02
CA TYR A 206 -5.95 -12.70 7.80
C TYR A 206 -7.43 -12.96 8.09
N THR A 207 -7.74 -13.78 9.09
CA THR A 207 -9.13 -14.00 9.54
C THR A 207 -9.77 -12.70 10.00
N ALA A 208 -9.07 -11.90 10.82
CA ALA A 208 -9.57 -10.60 11.23
C ALA A 208 -9.71 -9.62 10.05
N ALA A 209 -8.80 -9.66 9.07
CA ALA A 209 -8.90 -8.80 7.88
C ALA A 209 -10.18 -9.09 7.08
N ILE A 210 -10.51 -10.38 6.87
CA ILE A 210 -11.74 -10.80 6.18
C ILE A 210 -12.98 -10.32 6.95
N VAL A 211 -13.05 -10.62 8.25
CA VAL A 211 -14.19 -10.23 9.11
C VAL A 211 -14.35 -8.71 9.17
N THR A 212 -13.24 -7.97 9.27
CA THR A 212 -13.25 -6.50 9.33
C THR A 212 -13.79 -5.91 8.03
N TYR A 213 -13.33 -6.39 6.88
CA TYR A 213 -13.85 -5.93 5.58
C TYR A 213 -15.36 -6.14 5.48
N ASP A 214 -15.83 -7.35 5.81
CA ASP A 214 -17.23 -7.71 5.70
C ASP A 214 -18.12 -6.86 6.63
N ALA A 215 -17.66 -6.60 7.85
CA ALA A 215 -18.40 -5.82 8.84
C ALA A 215 -18.36 -4.30 8.59
N MET A 216 -17.23 -3.76 8.14
CA MET A 216 -17.00 -2.31 8.14
C MET A 216 -17.06 -1.67 6.75
N ILE A 217 -16.88 -2.45 5.68
CA ILE A 217 -16.67 -1.92 4.32
C ILE A 217 -17.71 -2.42 3.33
N ALA A 218 -18.05 -3.72 3.35
CA ALA A 218 -18.90 -4.33 2.32
C ALA A 218 -20.26 -3.63 2.10
N GLY A 219 -20.86 -3.08 3.17
CA GLY A 219 -22.13 -2.32 3.09
C GLY A 219 -21.97 -0.84 2.70
N ASN A 220 -20.75 -0.33 2.61
CA ASN A 220 -20.48 1.08 2.33
C ASN A 220 -20.52 1.35 0.81
N LYS A 221 -21.25 2.38 0.38
CA LYS A 221 -21.41 2.74 -1.05
C LYS A 221 -20.64 4.01 -1.45
N THR A 222 -19.80 4.53 -0.57
CA THR A 222 -18.98 5.72 -0.84
C THR A 222 -18.07 5.45 -2.03
N LYS A 223 -18.11 6.33 -3.04
CA LYS A 223 -17.18 6.28 -4.18
C LYS A 223 -15.81 6.77 -3.71
N SER A 224 -14.84 5.87 -3.68
CA SER A 224 -13.47 6.15 -3.26
C SER A 224 -12.56 5.03 -3.77
N VAL A 225 -11.30 5.37 -4.03
CA VAL A 225 -10.24 4.38 -4.34
C VAL A 225 -10.06 3.36 -3.20
N LEU A 226 -10.46 3.71 -1.98
CA LEU A 226 -10.37 2.80 -0.84
C LEU A 226 -11.28 1.58 -0.97
N GLN A 227 -12.34 1.62 -1.78
CA GLN A 227 -13.21 0.46 -2.01
C GLN A 227 -12.43 -0.71 -2.67
N PRO A 228 -11.87 -0.56 -3.87
CA PRO A 228 -11.09 -1.62 -4.50
C PRO A 228 -9.81 -1.94 -3.73
N MET A 229 -9.17 -0.96 -3.09
CA MET A 229 -8.00 -1.24 -2.22
C MET A 229 -8.35 -2.11 -1.02
N SER A 230 -9.51 -1.87 -0.38
CA SER A 230 -9.98 -2.72 0.73
C SER A 230 -10.37 -4.11 0.24
N MET A 231 -10.97 -4.20 -0.94
CA MET A 231 -11.32 -5.47 -1.57
C MET A 231 -10.08 -6.31 -1.85
N ALA A 232 -9.02 -5.71 -2.36
CA ALA A 232 -7.73 -6.37 -2.58
C ALA A 232 -7.08 -6.85 -1.27
N LEU A 233 -7.22 -6.10 -0.16
CA LEU A 233 -6.74 -6.55 1.15
C LEU A 233 -7.50 -7.80 1.65
N LYS A 234 -8.82 -7.86 1.45
CA LYS A 234 -9.62 -9.07 1.73
C LYS A 234 -9.21 -10.21 0.80
N ALA A 235 -9.05 -9.95 -0.49
CA ALA A 235 -8.62 -10.95 -1.48
C ALA A 235 -7.26 -11.58 -1.08
N GLY A 236 -6.30 -10.75 -0.68
CA GLY A 236 -5.02 -11.24 -0.19
C GLY A 236 -5.15 -12.06 1.10
N ALA A 237 -6.04 -11.67 2.03
CA ALA A 237 -6.32 -12.47 3.22
C ALA A 237 -7.00 -13.82 2.89
N LEU A 238 -7.91 -13.86 1.92
CA LEU A 238 -8.52 -15.10 1.41
C LEU A 238 -7.46 -16.01 0.77
N TYR A 239 -6.55 -15.45 -0.03
CA TYR A 239 -5.43 -16.17 -0.62
C TYR A 239 -4.58 -16.85 0.46
N ARG A 240 -4.19 -16.09 1.49
CA ARG A 240 -3.36 -16.59 2.60
C ARG A 240 -4.06 -17.60 3.51
N THR A 241 -5.39 -17.71 3.41
CA THR A 241 -6.20 -18.70 4.13
C THR A 241 -6.68 -19.85 3.23
N GLY A 242 -6.15 -19.97 2.00
CA GLY A 242 -6.43 -21.07 1.07
C GLY A 242 -7.71 -20.93 0.25
N LYS A 243 -8.45 -19.82 0.40
CA LYS A 243 -9.67 -19.51 -0.36
C LYS A 243 -9.34 -18.88 -1.70
N LEU A 244 -8.64 -19.66 -2.54
CA LEU A 244 -8.01 -19.18 -3.77
C LEU A 244 -9.03 -18.71 -4.82
N LYS A 245 -10.19 -19.37 -4.92
CA LYS A 245 -11.21 -19.02 -5.92
C LYS A 245 -11.82 -17.65 -5.63
N GLU A 246 -12.17 -17.43 -4.37
CA GLU A 246 -12.71 -16.17 -3.88
C GLU A 246 -11.66 -15.05 -3.93
N ALA A 247 -10.40 -15.37 -3.64
CA ALA A 247 -9.30 -14.42 -3.79
C ALA A 247 -9.14 -13.98 -5.25
N ALA A 248 -9.10 -14.93 -6.19
CA ALA A 248 -9.00 -14.63 -7.63
C ALA A 248 -10.18 -13.76 -8.10
N TYR A 249 -11.41 -14.12 -7.73
CA TYR A 249 -12.59 -13.31 -8.05
C TYR A 249 -12.50 -11.87 -7.51
N LEU A 250 -12.09 -11.68 -6.26
CA LEU A 250 -11.97 -10.34 -5.70
C LEU A 250 -10.81 -9.54 -6.28
N PHE A 251 -9.68 -10.17 -6.61
CA PHE A 251 -8.58 -9.47 -7.29
C PHE A 251 -8.95 -9.04 -8.71
N SER A 252 -9.68 -9.86 -9.47
CA SER A 252 -10.14 -9.48 -10.81
C SER A 252 -11.15 -8.32 -10.75
N LYS A 253 -12.03 -8.31 -9.74
CA LYS A 253 -12.95 -7.21 -9.49
C LYS A 253 -12.22 -5.92 -9.09
N ALA A 254 -11.25 -5.99 -8.17
CA ALA A 254 -10.43 -4.84 -7.79
C ALA A 254 -9.59 -4.29 -8.96
N PHE A 255 -9.11 -5.16 -9.85
CA PHE A 255 -8.44 -4.79 -11.11
C PHE A 255 -9.38 -4.00 -12.05
N TYR A 256 -10.62 -4.45 -12.19
CA TYR A 256 -11.62 -3.81 -13.04
C TYR A 256 -12.08 -2.45 -12.49
N GLU A 257 -12.27 -2.35 -11.17
CA GLU A 257 -12.86 -1.16 -10.54
C GLU A 257 -11.90 0.03 -10.41
N SER A 258 -10.58 -0.15 -10.58
CA SER A 258 -9.60 0.91 -10.34
C SER A 258 -8.30 0.75 -11.13
N ASP A 259 -7.71 1.90 -11.49
CA ASP A 259 -6.35 1.96 -12.04
C ASP A 259 -5.29 1.89 -10.92
N VAL A 260 -5.64 2.26 -9.69
CA VAL A 260 -4.76 2.13 -8.52
C VAL A 260 -4.51 0.66 -8.21
N LYS A 261 -3.22 0.31 -8.09
CA LYS A 261 -2.76 -1.06 -7.84
C LYS A 261 -3.20 -2.05 -8.91
N ARG A 262 -3.42 -1.58 -10.14
CA ARG A 262 -3.84 -2.40 -11.28
C ARG A 262 -2.88 -3.55 -11.55
N ILE A 263 -1.58 -3.27 -11.64
CA ILE A 263 -0.58 -4.30 -11.90
C ILE A 263 -0.51 -5.27 -10.71
N SER A 264 -0.46 -4.75 -9.48
CA SER A 264 -0.47 -5.55 -8.26
C SER A 264 -1.68 -6.49 -8.17
N ASN A 265 -2.88 -5.99 -8.50
CA ASN A 265 -4.12 -6.78 -8.48
C ASN A 265 -4.10 -7.87 -9.55
N TYR A 266 -3.60 -7.57 -10.76
CA TYR A 266 -3.46 -8.58 -11.82
C TYR A 266 -2.47 -9.70 -11.45
N ILE A 267 -1.29 -9.33 -10.93
CA ILE A 267 -0.30 -10.31 -10.47
C ILE A 267 -0.89 -11.19 -9.36
N SER A 268 -1.58 -10.57 -8.40
CA SER A 268 -2.22 -11.29 -7.29
C SER A 268 -3.35 -12.21 -7.75
N PHE A 269 -4.13 -11.79 -8.75
CA PHE A 269 -5.10 -12.65 -9.43
C PHE A 269 -4.40 -13.86 -10.06
N ASN A 270 -3.32 -13.63 -10.81
CA ASN A 270 -2.58 -14.70 -11.47
C ASN A 270 -2.01 -15.72 -10.46
N TRP A 271 -1.53 -15.27 -9.30
CA TRP A 271 -1.09 -16.17 -8.22
C TRP A 271 -2.23 -16.97 -7.59
N ALA A 272 -3.43 -16.40 -7.52
CA ALA A 272 -4.60 -17.07 -6.95
C ALA A 272 -5.22 -18.10 -7.91
N VAL A 273 -5.01 -17.96 -9.23
CA VAL A 273 -5.49 -18.90 -10.23
C VAL A 273 -4.55 -20.10 -10.35
N THR A 274 -5.10 -21.31 -10.21
CA THR A 274 -4.36 -22.56 -10.43
C THR A 274 -4.71 -23.17 -11.78
N THR A 275 -3.70 -23.51 -12.59
CA THR A 275 -3.85 -24.13 -13.93
C THR A 275 -4.57 -25.48 -13.93
N GLN A 276 -4.63 -26.16 -12.78
CA GLN A 276 -5.28 -27.46 -12.62
C GLN A 276 -6.79 -27.38 -12.34
N LYS A 277 -7.35 -26.18 -12.09
CA LYS A 277 -8.79 -26.02 -11.81
C LYS A 277 -9.54 -25.57 -13.06
N LEU A 278 -10.76 -26.07 -13.22
CA LEU A 278 -11.63 -25.70 -14.33
C LEU A 278 -11.99 -24.21 -14.23
N ARG A 279 -11.84 -23.49 -15.36
CA ARG A 279 -12.20 -22.07 -15.49
C ARG A 279 -13.62 -21.78 -15.01
N GLU A 280 -14.52 -22.72 -15.23
CA GLU A 280 -15.94 -22.69 -14.84
C GLU A 280 -16.14 -22.46 -13.34
N GLU A 281 -15.26 -23.02 -12.49
CA GLU A 281 -15.35 -22.86 -11.04
C GLU A 281 -15.13 -21.41 -10.58
N TYR A 282 -14.30 -20.65 -11.32
CA TYR A 282 -14.08 -19.23 -11.03
C TYR A 282 -15.22 -18.38 -11.57
N LEU A 283 -15.73 -18.72 -12.76
CA LEU A 283 -16.84 -18.00 -13.39
C LEU A 283 -18.15 -18.13 -12.62
N ALA A 284 -18.35 -19.23 -11.89
CA ALA A 284 -19.52 -19.42 -11.02
C ALA A 284 -19.65 -18.35 -9.92
N LEU A 285 -18.56 -17.67 -9.54
CA LEU A 285 -18.58 -16.57 -8.57
C LEU A 285 -18.99 -15.22 -9.20
N CYS A 286 -19.06 -15.13 -10.52
CA CYS A 286 -19.41 -13.92 -11.25
C CYS A 286 -20.91 -13.74 -11.50
N ALA A 287 -21.74 -14.68 -11.01
CA ALA A 287 -23.19 -14.69 -11.19
C ALA A 287 -23.92 -13.63 -10.32
#